data_AF-A0A1Y5HIP0-F1
#
_entry.id   AF-A0A1Y5HIP0-F1
#
_cell.length_a   1.000
_cell.length_b   1.000
_cell.length_c   1.000
_cell.angle_alpha   90.00
_cell.angle_beta   90.00
_cell.angle_gamma   90.00
#
_symmetry.space_group_name_H-M   'P 1'
#
loop_
_entity.id
_entity.type
_entity.pdbx_description
1 polymer ?
#
loop_
_entity_poly.entity_id
_entity_poly.type
_entity_poly.pdbx_seq_one_letter_code
_entity_poly.pdbx_strand_id
1 'polypeptide(L)'
;MSEITNNPSVEGLQGLLITKAEKLTEELAKGNIGAALHTINELQQAKHEAFYNEIGQLTRKLHDEINSFSSEMEDDGGLDNTTLSGMSDASDRLNYVIEITEKTSHETMDRVDSSLLLIDKLDSQSVRFKDLLSLVGQLEGEFDALNGVYDRTCQVKQESEDTIELLKKELTEILLAQSSQDISGQLIRRVITLLTQVQNGLVTLINMAAKVENLS
;
A
#
# COMPACT_ATOMS: atom_id res chain seq x y z
N MET A 1 -18.73 4.69 -35.71
CA MET A 1 -17.98 4.37 -36.95
C MET A 1 -16.77 5.28 -36.95
N SER A 2 -15.52 4.87 -36.84
CA SER A 2 -14.86 3.60 -36.56
C SER A 2 -13.41 4.00 -36.28
N GLU A 3 -13.01 4.11 -35.02
CA GLU A 3 -11.59 4.18 -34.66
C GLU A 3 -11.28 2.90 -33.90
N ILE A 4 -11.08 1.83 -34.67
CA ILE A 4 -10.46 0.62 -34.16
C ILE A 4 -8.98 0.95 -34.08
N THR A 5 -8.57 1.27 -32.86
CA THR A 5 -7.20 1.21 -32.38
C THR A 5 -6.58 -0.08 -32.91
N ASN A 6 -5.68 0.07 -33.87
CA ASN A 6 -4.92 -1.03 -34.45
C ASN A 6 -3.94 -1.52 -33.38
N ASN A 7 -4.43 -2.38 -32.50
CA ASN A 7 -3.63 -3.11 -31.54
C ASN A 7 -2.76 -4.08 -32.35
N PRO A 8 -1.42 -3.95 -32.38
CA PRO A 8 -0.57 -4.97 -32.98
C PRO A 8 -0.47 -6.11 -31.97
N SER A 9 -1.59 -6.79 -31.74
CA SER A 9 -1.67 -7.99 -30.93
C SER A 9 -0.81 -9.08 -31.59
N VAL A 10 -0.31 -10.00 -30.78
CA VAL A 10 0.45 -11.21 -31.15
C VAL A 10 -0.04 -11.91 -32.44
N GLU A 11 -1.33 -11.82 -32.77
CA GLU A 11 -1.96 -12.31 -34.02
C GLU A 11 -1.41 -11.66 -35.31
N GLY A 12 -1.13 -10.35 -35.31
CA GLY A 12 -0.58 -9.64 -36.48
C GLY A 12 0.85 -10.06 -36.79
N LEU A 13 1.65 -10.32 -35.74
CA LEU A 13 3.01 -10.82 -35.86
C LEU A 13 3.04 -12.25 -36.41
N GLN A 14 2.10 -13.10 -35.98
CA GLN A 14 1.99 -14.49 -36.42
C GLN A 14 1.67 -14.59 -37.92
N GLY A 15 0.75 -13.76 -38.42
CA GLY A 15 0.45 -13.67 -39.85
C GLY A 15 1.65 -13.19 -40.68
N LEU A 16 2.37 -12.19 -40.16
CA LEU A 16 3.56 -11.64 -40.83
C LEU A 16 4.72 -12.64 -40.86
N LEU A 17 4.91 -13.43 -39.80
CA LEU A 17 5.84 -14.54 -39.72
C LEU A 17 5.56 -15.61 -40.78
N ILE A 18 4.30 -16.01 -40.94
CA ILE A 18 3.90 -17.04 -41.93
C ILE A 18 4.16 -16.54 -43.35
N THR A 19 3.69 -15.34 -43.69
CA THR A 19 3.88 -14.77 -45.04
C THR A 19 5.36 -14.56 -45.38
N LYS A 20 6.17 -14.13 -44.42
CA LYS A 20 7.62 -13.93 -44.65
C LYS A 20 8.38 -15.26 -44.67
N ALA A 21 7.96 -16.28 -43.93
CA ALA A 21 8.51 -17.63 -44.01
C ALA A 21 8.24 -18.28 -45.38
N GLU A 22 7.03 -18.12 -45.92
CA GLU A 22 6.69 -18.58 -47.28
C GLU A 22 7.58 -17.88 -48.33
N LYS A 23 7.72 -16.56 -48.24
CA LYS A 23 8.62 -15.78 -49.11
C LYS A 23 10.09 -16.21 -49.00
N LEU A 24 10.54 -16.52 -47.78
CA LEU A 24 11.89 -17.00 -47.53
C LEU A 24 12.13 -18.35 -48.22
N THR A 25 11.18 -19.28 -48.10
CA THR A 25 11.27 -20.59 -48.77
C THR A 25 11.27 -20.47 -50.29
N GLU A 26 10.53 -19.51 -50.84
CA GLU A 26 10.47 -19.25 -52.28
C GLU A 26 11.79 -18.64 -52.81
N GLU A 27 12.38 -17.68 -52.11
CA GLU A 27 13.66 -17.07 -52.49
C GLU A 27 14.84 -18.04 -52.34
N LEU A 28 14.81 -18.91 -51.32
CA LEU A 28 15.77 -20.01 -51.17
C LEU A 28 15.63 -21.05 -52.29
N ALA A 29 14.40 -21.38 -52.70
CA ALA A 29 14.15 -22.29 -53.81
C ALA A 29 14.65 -21.74 -55.16
N LYS A 30 14.66 -20.42 -55.34
CA LYS A 30 15.21 -19.72 -56.52
C LYS A 30 16.73 -19.52 -56.46
N GLY A 31 17.39 -19.89 -55.36
CA GLY A 31 18.83 -19.73 -55.17
C GLY A 31 19.28 -18.30 -54.80
N ASN A 32 18.35 -17.40 -54.51
CA ASN A 32 18.63 -16.00 -54.17
C ASN A 32 18.96 -15.85 -52.67
N ILE A 33 20.17 -16.25 -52.30
CA ILE A 33 20.65 -16.18 -50.90
C ILE A 33 20.61 -14.74 -50.35
N GLY A 34 20.87 -13.72 -51.17
CA GLY A 34 20.83 -12.32 -50.75
C GLY A 34 19.42 -11.83 -50.36
N ALA A 35 18.40 -12.18 -51.14
CA ALA A 35 17.01 -11.84 -50.83
C ALA A 35 16.49 -12.62 -49.61
N ALA A 36 16.94 -13.87 -49.46
CA ALA A 36 16.64 -14.67 -48.27
C ALA A 36 17.24 -14.06 -46.99
N LEU A 37 18.51 -13.62 -47.03
CA LEU A 37 19.16 -12.93 -45.91
C LEU A 37 18.46 -11.61 -45.54
N HIS A 38 17.99 -10.86 -46.54
CA HIS A 38 17.21 -9.65 -46.31
C HIS A 38 15.86 -9.96 -45.62
N THR A 39 15.17 -10.99 -46.09
CA THR A 39 13.89 -11.44 -45.50
C THR A 39 14.06 -11.91 -44.05
N ILE A 40 15.16 -12.60 -43.73
CA ILE A 40 15.51 -12.98 -42.34
C ILE A 40 15.72 -11.74 -41.47
N ASN A 41 16.42 -10.73 -41.99
CA ASN A 41 16.70 -9.50 -41.26
C ASN A 41 15.41 -8.72 -40.96
N GLU A 42 14.53 -8.58 -41.96
CA GLU A 42 13.20 -7.98 -41.78
C GLU A 42 12.36 -8.74 -40.73
N LEU A 43 12.41 -10.08 -40.73
CA LEU A 43 11.73 -10.92 -39.72
C LEU A 43 12.29 -10.69 -38.31
N GLN A 44 13.61 -10.54 -38.20
CA GLN A 44 14.29 -10.28 -36.94
C GLN A 44 13.96 -8.88 -36.40
N GLN A 45 13.85 -7.89 -37.28
CA GLN A 45 13.46 -6.52 -36.92
C GLN A 45 11.99 -6.45 -36.49
N ALA A 46 11.08 -7.05 -37.26
CA ALA A 46 9.66 -7.13 -36.91
C ALA A 46 9.43 -7.83 -35.55
N LYS A 47 10.19 -8.89 -35.26
CA LYS A 47 10.17 -9.55 -33.95
C LYS A 47 10.64 -8.63 -32.83
N HIS A 48 11.72 -7.87 -33.04
CA HIS A 48 12.21 -6.92 -32.04
C HIS A 48 11.20 -5.80 -31.78
N GLU A 49 10.65 -5.17 -32.82
CA GLU A 49 9.62 -4.13 -32.70
C GLU A 49 8.39 -4.60 -31.93
N ALA A 50 7.88 -5.80 -32.25
CA ALA A 50 6.75 -6.36 -31.53
C ALA A 50 7.06 -6.61 -30.05
N PHE A 51 8.26 -7.11 -29.74
CA PHE A 51 8.70 -7.31 -28.36
C PHE A 51 8.82 -5.98 -27.61
N TYR A 52 9.30 -4.92 -28.26
CA TYR A 52 9.39 -3.58 -27.67
C TYR A 52 8.03 -2.95 -27.38
N ASN A 53 7.10 -3.05 -28.33
CA ASN A 53 5.75 -2.56 -28.13
C ASN A 53 5.08 -3.29 -26.96
N GLU A 54 5.28 -4.60 -26.82
CA GLU A 54 4.73 -5.37 -25.71
C GLU A 54 5.33 -4.94 -24.36
N ILE A 55 6.67 -4.81 -24.26
CA ILE A 55 7.33 -4.34 -23.03
C ILE A 55 6.91 -2.90 -22.69
N GLY A 56 6.81 -2.02 -23.68
CA GLY A 56 6.35 -0.65 -23.50
C GLY A 56 4.92 -0.56 -23.00
N GLN A 57 4.02 -1.37 -23.57
CA GLN A 57 2.64 -1.50 -23.08
C GLN A 57 2.59 -2.04 -21.65
N LEU A 58 3.38 -3.07 -21.32
CA LEU A 58 3.41 -3.65 -19.98
C LEU A 58 3.89 -2.64 -18.94
N THR A 59 4.93 -1.88 -19.28
CA THR A 59 5.51 -0.84 -18.41
C THR A 59 4.52 0.30 -18.18
N ARG A 60 3.83 0.76 -19.24
CA ARG A 60 2.79 1.79 -19.10
C ARG A 60 1.60 1.28 -18.29
N LYS A 61 1.09 0.08 -18.57
CA LYS A 61 0.02 -0.52 -17.78
C LYS A 61 0.39 -0.60 -16.30
N LEU A 62 1.59 -1.07 -15.97
CA LEU A 62 2.06 -1.11 -14.58
C LEU A 62 2.10 0.29 -13.96
N HIS A 63 2.65 1.28 -14.67
CA HIS A 63 2.71 2.66 -14.22
C HIS A 63 1.31 3.26 -14.01
N ASP A 64 0.38 3.02 -14.93
CA ASP A 64 -0.99 3.54 -14.88
C ASP A 64 -1.77 2.91 -13.71
N GLU A 65 -1.59 1.62 -13.44
CA GLU A 65 -2.17 0.92 -12.28
C GLU A 65 -1.64 1.48 -10.95
N ILE A 66 -0.33 1.73 -10.84
CA ILE A 66 0.25 2.36 -9.63
C ILE A 66 -0.28 3.78 -9.44
N ASN A 67 -0.42 4.55 -10.53
CA ASN A 67 -0.99 5.89 -10.48
C ASN A 67 -2.47 5.88 -10.07
N SER A 68 -3.29 4.98 -10.63
CA SER A 68 -4.70 4.85 -10.26
C SER A 68 -4.86 4.57 -8.77
N PHE A 69 -4.09 3.61 -8.25
CA PHE A 69 -4.10 3.28 -6.82
C PHE A 69 -3.74 4.49 -5.94
N SER A 70 -2.73 5.27 -6.33
CA SER A 70 -2.37 6.49 -5.58
C SER A 70 -3.48 7.55 -5.61
N SER A 71 -4.16 7.71 -6.74
CA SER A 71 -5.23 8.70 -6.91
C SER A 71 -6.50 8.33 -6.13
N GLU A 72 -6.79 7.03 -5.97
CA GLU A 72 -7.89 6.55 -5.12
C GLU A 72 -7.66 6.92 -3.65
N MET A 73 -6.41 6.97 -3.19
CA MET A 73 -6.07 7.37 -1.83
C MET A 73 -6.10 8.89 -1.60
N GLU A 74 -5.93 9.70 -2.66
CA GLU A 74 -6.07 11.16 -2.60
C GLU A 74 -7.51 11.60 -2.28
N ASP A 75 -8.50 10.84 -2.73
CA ASP A 75 -9.93 11.19 -2.61
C ASP A 75 -10.50 10.93 -1.19
N ASP A 76 -9.80 10.16 -0.34
CA ASP A 76 -10.21 9.85 1.04
C ASP A 76 -10.00 11.03 2.02
N GLY A 77 -9.56 12.20 1.52
CA GLY A 77 -9.58 13.48 2.26
C GLY A 77 -8.65 13.58 3.47
N GLY A 78 -7.94 12.51 3.83
CA GLY A 78 -7.00 12.46 4.95
C GLY A 78 -5.58 12.93 4.62
N LEU A 79 -5.25 13.12 3.34
CA LEU A 79 -3.90 13.44 2.87
C LEU A 79 -3.81 14.89 2.36
N ASP A 80 -2.65 15.53 2.54
CA ASP A 80 -2.42 16.88 2.01
C ASP A 80 -2.32 16.85 0.48
N ASN A 81 -3.43 17.16 -0.16
CA ASN A 81 -3.60 17.13 -1.61
C ASN A 81 -2.61 18.06 -2.33
N THR A 82 -2.10 19.09 -1.65
CA THR A 82 -1.10 20.03 -2.18
C THR A 82 0.26 19.37 -2.37
N THR A 83 0.65 18.51 -1.43
CA THR A 83 1.92 17.78 -1.47
C THR A 83 1.88 16.66 -2.51
N LEU A 84 0.76 15.92 -2.58
CA LEU A 84 0.54 14.85 -3.56
C LEU A 84 0.45 15.36 -5.01
N SER A 85 -0.22 16.49 -5.23
CA SER A 85 -0.34 17.11 -6.57
C SER A 85 1.01 17.55 -7.15
N GLY A 86 2.02 17.80 -6.30
CA GLY A 86 3.37 18.17 -6.73
C GLY A 86 4.23 17.00 -7.19
N MET A 87 3.81 15.76 -6.89
CA MET A 87 4.57 14.54 -7.18
C MET A 87 4.09 13.96 -8.50
N SER A 88 4.94 13.90 -9.53
CA SER A 88 4.54 13.35 -10.84
C SER A 88 4.76 11.85 -10.98
N ASP A 89 5.55 11.23 -10.09
CA ASP A 89 5.83 9.81 -10.09
C ASP A 89 4.95 9.07 -9.09
N ALA A 90 4.31 8.00 -9.57
CA ALA A 90 3.44 7.13 -8.80
C ALA A 90 4.17 6.49 -7.62
N SER A 91 5.45 6.14 -7.82
CA SER A 91 6.28 5.52 -6.78
C SER A 91 6.52 6.48 -5.62
N ASP A 92 6.76 7.76 -5.90
CA ASP A 92 6.96 8.77 -4.87
C ASP A 92 5.67 8.97 -4.07
N ARG A 93 4.50 9.09 -4.73
CA ARG A 93 3.20 9.22 -4.05
C ARG A 93 2.94 8.04 -3.12
N LEU A 94 3.21 6.83 -3.58
CA LEU A 94 3.04 5.62 -2.79
C LEU A 94 3.98 5.59 -1.56
N ASN A 95 5.22 6.03 -1.72
CA ASN A 95 6.16 6.17 -0.60
C ASN A 95 5.67 7.19 0.43
N TYR A 96 5.11 8.32 -0.01
CA TYR A 96 4.54 9.34 0.87
C TYR A 96 3.33 8.82 1.66
N VAL A 97 2.44 8.06 1.02
CA VAL A 97 1.30 7.42 1.71
C VAL A 97 1.80 6.46 2.80
N ILE A 98 2.82 5.65 2.51
CA ILE A 98 3.43 4.77 3.52
C ILE A 98 3.98 5.59 4.68
N GLU A 99 4.72 6.67 4.40
CA GLU A 99 5.32 7.52 5.43
C GLU A 99 4.26 8.15 6.34
N ILE A 100 3.18 8.70 5.78
CA ILE A 100 2.08 9.24 6.57
C ILE A 100 1.38 8.14 7.37
N THR A 101 1.18 6.97 6.79
CA THR A 101 0.55 5.84 7.48
C THR A 101 1.39 5.39 8.67
N GLU A 102 2.71 5.26 8.49
CA GLU A 102 3.67 4.88 9.53
C GLU A 102 3.73 5.93 10.64
N LYS A 103 3.75 7.21 10.27
CA LYS A 103 3.71 8.33 11.23
C LYS A 103 2.42 8.33 12.05
N THR A 104 1.27 8.19 11.40
CA THR A 104 -0.04 8.21 12.07
C THR A 104 -0.21 7.00 12.99
N SER A 105 0.33 5.85 12.59
CA SER A 105 0.39 4.64 13.42
C SER A 105 1.22 4.88 14.69
N HIS A 106 2.41 5.46 14.56
CA HIS A 106 3.25 5.81 15.72
C HIS A 106 2.56 6.81 16.66
N GLU A 107 1.94 7.86 16.11
CA GLU A 107 1.17 8.83 16.91
C GLU A 107 -0.01 8.16 17.63
N THR A 108 -0.61 7.14 17.03
CA THR A 108 -1.68 6.34 17.67
C THR A 108 -1.14 5.52 18.84
N MET A 109 0.01 4.84 18.67
CA MET A 109 0.67 4.12 19.78
C MET A 109 1.02 5.05 20.94
N ASP A 110 1.62 6.21 20.66
CA ASP A 110 1.98 7.19 21.69
C ASP A 110 0.76 7.66 22.51
N ARG A 111 -0.39 7.84 21.84
CA ARG A 111 -1.66 8.18 22.49
C ARG A 111 -2.21 7.03 23.34
N VAL A 112 -2.08 5.80 22.87
CA VAL A 112 -2.49 4.62 23.64
C VAL A 112 -1.62 4.45 24.88
N ASP A 113 -0.30 4.59 24.76
CA ASP A 113 0.64 4.55 25.90
C ASP A 113 0.33 5.65 26.92
N SER A 114 0.10 6.87 26.45
CA SER A 114 -0.34 7.98 27.30
C SER A 114 -1.66 7.68 28.02
N SER A 115 -2.59 7.01 27.33
CA SER A 115 -3.88 6.62 27.90
C SER A 115 -3.73 5.53 28.96
N LEU A 116 -2.83 4.55 28.75
CA LEU A 116 -2.50 3.53 29.74
C LEU A 116 -1.89 4.15 31.01
N LEU A 117 -1.02 5.15 30.89
CA LEU A 117 -0.50 5.89 32.04
C LEU A 117 -1.60 6.64 32.82
N LEU A 118 -2.59 7.20 32.12
CA LEU A 118 -3.74 7.85 32.75
C LEU A 118 -4.63 6.84 33.46
N ILE A 119 -4.81 5.64 32.90
CA ILE A 119 -5.54 4.53 33.51
C ILE A 119 -4.85 4.05 34.77
N ASP A 120 -3.52 3.85 34.75
CA ASP A 120 -2.77 3.45 35.96
C ASP A 120 -2.89 4.52 37.06
N LYS A 121 -2.89 5.81 36.68
CA LYS A 121 -3.17 6.90 37.63
C LYS A 121 -4.60 6.82 38.18
N LEU A 122 -5.59 6.57 37.34
CA LEU A 122 -6.99 6.45 37.75
C LEU A 122 -7.21 5.26 38.67
N ASP A 123 -6.56 4.12 38.40
CA ASP A 123 -6.56 2.93 39.25
C ASP A 123 -5.99 3.26 40.65
N SER A 124 -4.84 3.94 40.71
CA SER A 124 -4.26 4.40 41.98
C SER A 124 -5.17 5.37 42.76
N GLN A 125 -5.92 6.22 42.04
CA GLN A 125 -6.90 7.13 42.63
C GLN A 125 -8.12 6.37 43.17
N SER A 126 -8.58 5.34 42.46
CA SER A 126 -9.67 4.46 42.90
C SER A 126 -9.33 3.72 44.19
N VAL A 127 -8.10 3.20 44.31
CA VAL A 127 -7.60 2.57 45.55
C VAL A 127 -7.63 3.56 46.72
N ARG A 128 -7.14 4.78 46.53
CA ARG A 128 -7.19 5.82 47.57
C ARG A 128 -8.62 6.23 47.92
N PHE A 129 -9.50 6.29 46.92
CA PHE A 129 -10.92 6.59 47.13
C PHE A 129 -11.59 5.51 47.97
N LYS A 130 -11.26 4.23 47.75
CA LYS A 130 -11.71 3.10 48.58
C LYS A 130 -11.33 3.29 50.05
N ASP A 131 -10.09 3.66 50.33
CA ASP A 131 -9.61 3.87 51.71
C ASP A 131 -10.38 5.01 52.40
N LEU A 132 -10.60 6.12 51.69
CA LEU A 132 -11.38 7.25 52.18
C LEU A 132 -12.85 6.89 52.40
N LEU A 133 -13.45 6.16 51.45
CA LEU A 133 -14.83 5.71 51.53
C LEU A 133 -15.01 4.79 52.74
N SER A 134 -14.07 3.88 53.00
CA SER A 134 -14.11 3.00 54.17
C SER A 134 -14.12 3.76 55.51
N LEU A 135 -13.47 4.93 55.60
CA LEU A 135 -13.54 5.79 56.79
C LEU A 135 -14.93 6.42 56.95
N VAL A 136 -15.57 6.79 55.84
CA VAL A 136 -16.95 7.32 55.84
C VAL A 136 -17.97 6.24 56.26
N GLY A 137 -17.78 5.00 55.81
CA GLY A 137 -18.62 3.88 56.23
C GLY A 137 -18.58 3.59 57.74
N GLN A 138 -17.45 3.88 58.41
CA GLN A 138 -17.35 3.77 59.88
C GLN A 138 -18.22 4.80 60.62
N LEU A 139 -18.55 5.93 59.97
CA LEU A 139 -19.38 7.02 60.50
C LEU A 139 -20.86 6.89 60.13
N GLU A 140 -21.22 5.96 59.23
CA GLU A 140 -22.59 5.77 58.74
C GLU A 140 -23.57 5.40 59.88
N GLY A 141 -23.11 4.62 60.87
CA GLY A 141 -23.90 4.26 62.05
C GLY A 141 -24.23 5.42 62.99
N GLU A 142 -23.54 6.56 62.86
CA GLU A 142 -23.77 7.77 63.68
C GLU A 142 -24.71 8.78 63.00
N PHE A 143 -24.91 8.69 61.68
CA PHE A 143 -25.67 9.67 60.91
C PHE A 143 -26.69 9.01 59.97
N ASP A 144 -27.97 9.10 60.34
CA ASP A 144 -29.10 8.51 59.59
C ASP A 144 -29.23 9.03 58.14
N ALA A 145 -28.66 10.21 57.83
CA ALA A 145 -28.62 10.78 56.49
C ALA A 145 -27.60 10.11 55.54
N LEU A 146 -26.64 9.36 56.07
CA LEU A 146 -25.65 8.60 55.30
C LEU A 146 -26.11 7.19 54.94
N ASN A 147 -27.19 6.70 55.55
CA ASN A 147 -27.71 5.35 55.34
C ASN A 147 -27.96 5.06 53.86
N GLY A 148 -27.22 4.07 53.33
CA GLY A 148 -27.33 3.59 51.95
C GLY A 148 -26.62 4.46 50.91
N VAL A 149 -26.07 5.62 51.29
CA VAL A 149 -25.17 6.41 50.43
C VAL A 149 -23.82 5.71 50.31
N TYR A 150 -23.34 5.10 51.40
CA TYR A 150 -22.11 4.31 51.40
C TYR A 150 -22.21 3.12 50.45
N ASP A 151 -23.26 2.31 50.57
CA ASP A 151 -23.50 1.14 49.70
C ASP A 151 -23.59 1.53 48.22
N ARG A 152 -24.35 2.59 47.89
CA ARG A 152 -24.45 3.10 46.51
C ARG A 152 -23.10 3.60 45.98
N THR A 153 -22.31 4.24 46.83
CA THR A 153 -20.98 4.74 46.44
C THR A 153 -20.00 3.59 46.24
N CYS A 154 -20.08 2.54 47.06
CA CYS A 154 -19.33 1.30 46.87
C CYS A 154 -19.69 0.61 45.55
N GLN A 155 -20.97 0.59 45.18
CA GLN A 155 -21.43 0.04 43.90
C GLN A 155 -20.84 0.80 42.70
N VAL A 156 -20.97 2.12 42.67
CA VAL A 156 -20.41 2.96 41.58
C VAL A 156 -18.89 2.81 41.50
N LYS A 157 -18.22 2.68 42.64
CA LYS A 157 -16.78 2.42 42.69
C LYS A 157 -16.42 1.07 42.04
N GLN A 158 -17.18 0.02 42.31
CA GLN A 158 -16.93 -1.30 41.72
C GLN A 158 -17.15 -1.28 40.20
N GLU A 159 -18.25 -0.66 39.75
CA GLU A 159 -18.52 -0.44 38.32
C GLU A 159 -17.38 0.34 37.64
N SER A 160 -16.80 1.32 38.34
CA SER A 160 -15.66 2.09 37.85
C SER A 160 -14.38 1.25 37.73
N GLU A 161 -14.08 0.37 38.70
CA GLU A 161 -12.91 -0.52 38.63
C GLU A 161 -13.03 -1.51 37.46
N ASP A 162 -14.20 -2.14 37.29
CA ASP A 162 -14.45 -3.07 36.19
C ASP A 162 -14.29 -2.36 34.83
N THR A 163 -14.74 -1.10 34.73
CA THR A 163 -14.59 -0.28 33.53
C THR A 163 -13.13 0.07 33.24
N ILE A 164 -12.35 0.38 34.28
CA ILE A 164 -10.91 0.68 34.18
C ILE A 164 -10.14 -0.55 33.68
N GLU A 165 -10.43 -1.73 34.24
CA GLU A 165 -9.80 -2.98 33.83
C GLU A 165 -10.11 -3.31 32.37
N LEU A 166 -11.38 -3.19 31.96
CA LEU A 166 -11.80 -3.39 30.59
C LEU A 166 -11.11 -2.42 29.63
N LEU A 167 -11.05 -1.13 29.97
CA LEU A 167 -10.40 -0.13 29.15
C LEU A 167 -8.89 -0.42 28.98
N LYS A 168 -8.22 -0.84 30.05
CA LYS A 168 -6.81 -1.25 30.02
C LYS A 168 -6.59 -2.42 29.05
N LYS A 169 -7.48 -3.41 29.09
CA LYS A 169 -7.45 -4.57 28.20
C LYS A 169 -7.63 -4.15 26.74
N GLU A 170 -8.66 -3.37 26.42
CA GLU A 170 -8.92 -2.89 25.05
C GLU A 170 -7.75 -2.09 24.48
N LEU A 171 -7.18 -1.16 25.26
CA LEU A 171 -6.00 -0.40 24.83
C LEU A 171 -4.77 -1.30 24.60
N THR A 172 -4.59 -2.33 25.43
CA THR A 172 -3.50 -3.30 25.23
C THR A 172 -3.72 -4.12 23.97
N GLU A 173 -4.96 -4.52 23.67
CA GLU A 173 -5.30 -5.21 22.42
C GLU A 173 -5.06 -4.32 21.19
N ILE A 174 -5.34 -3.02 21.28
CA ILE A 174 -5.01 -2.04 20.22
C ILE A 174 -3.50 -1.97 19.98
N LEU A 175 -2.67 -1.92 21.03
CA LEU A 175 -1.20 -1.94 20.88
C LEU A 175 -0.72 -3.21 20.16
N LEU A 176 -1.27 -4.37 20.54
CA LEU A 176 -0.92 -5.64 19.92
C LEU A 176 -1.33 -5.67 18.44
N ALA A 177 -2.54 -5.21 18.11
CA ALA A 177 -3.02 -5.13 16.73
C ALA A 177 -2.13 -4.20 15.88
N GLN A 178 -1.76 -3.02 16.41
CA GLN A 178 -0.89 -2.07 15.72
C GLN A 178 0.52 -2.64 15.47
N SER A 179 1.07 -3.44 16.39
CA SER A 179 2.38 -4.07 16.17
C SER A 179 2.39 -5.01 14.93
N SER A 180 1.27 -5.70 14.65
CA SER A 180 1.13 -6.51 13.43
C SER A 180 0.97 -5.66 12.17
N GLN A 181 0.37 -4.47 12.31
CA GLN A 181 0.21 -3.51 11.21
C GLN A 181 1.56 -2.90 10.82
N ASP A 182 2.45 -2.61 11.78
CA ASP A 182 3.81 -2.11 11.50
C ASP A 182 4.61 -3.09 10.63
N ILE A 183 4.59 -4.39 10.97
CA ILE A 183 5.22 -5.44 10.17
C ILE A 183 4.62 -5.50 8.75
N SER A 184 3.30 -5.33 8.64
CA SER A 184 2.61 -5.31 7.34
C SER A 184 3.01 -4.08 6.51
N GLY A 185 3.15 -2.92 7.15
CA GLY A 185 3.66 -1.70 6.52
C GLY A 185 5.07 -1.86 5.96
N GLN A 186 5.98 -2.50 6.73
CA GLN A 186 7.33 -2.82 6.26
C GLN A 186 7.33 -3.76 5.05
N LEU A 187 6.46 -4.77 5.05
CA LEU A 187 6.31 -5.70 3.93
C LEU A 187 5.81 -4.97 2.67
N ILE A 188 4.79 -4.12 2.82
CA ILE A 188 4.24 -3.28 1.74
C ILE A 188 5.34 -2.39 1.15
N ARG A 189 6.13 -1.72 1.98
CA ARG A 189 7.28 -0.91 1.54
C ARG A 189 8.27 -1.70 0.70
N ARG A 190 8.56 -2.94 1.09
CA ARG A 190 9.47 -3.83 0.34
C ARG A 190 8.87 -4.25 -1.00
N VAL A 191 7.59 -4.58 -1.04
CA VAL A 191 6.88 -4.91 -2.29
C VAL A 191 6.90 -3.73 -3.26
N ILE A 192 6.62 -2.53 -2.76
CA ILE A 192 6.63 -1.30 -3.55
C ILE A 192 8.01 -1.01 -4.12
N THR A 193 9.04 -1.11 -3.27
CA THR A 193 10.44 -0.93 -3.71
C THR A 193 10.79 -1.91 -4.83
N LEU A 194 10.35 -3.16 -4.75
CA LEU A 194 10.58 -4.16 -5.79
C LEU A 194 9.82 -3.81 -7.08
N LEU A 195 8.56 -3.37 -6.98
CA LEU A 195 7.77 -2.94 -8.14
C LEU A 195 8.43 -1.75 -8.86
N THR A 196 8.86 -0.73 -8.12
CA THR A 196 9.59 0.43 -8.68
C THR A 196 10.91 -0.01 -9.34
N GLN A 197 11.64 -0.97 -8.75
CA GLN A 197 12.85 -1.53 -9.37
C GLN A 197 12.56 -2.27 -10.69
N VAL A 198 11.48 -3.07 -10.73
CA VAL A 198 11.05 -3.77 -11.94
C VAL A 198 10.65 -2.76 -13.01
N GLN A 199 9.85 -1.76 -12.67
CA GLN A 199 9.47 -0.67 -13.59
C GLN A 199 10.70 0.02 -14.17
N ASN A 200 11.65 0.43 -13.33
CA ASN A 200 12.89 1.08 -13.78
C ASN A 200 13.74 0.18 -14.68
N GLY A 201 13.78 -1.13 -14.38
CA GLY A 201 14.45 -2.13 -15.21
C GLY A 201 13.83 -2.22 -16.61
N LEU A 202 12.50 -2.26 -16.70
CA LEU A 202 11.78 -2.29 -17.97
C LEU A 202 12.00 -1.01 -18.78
N VAL A 203 11.92 0.17 -18.15
CA VAL A 203 12.22 1.45 -18.79
C VAL A 203 13.66 1.49 -19.32
N THR A 204 14.62 1.01 -18.53
CA THR A 204 16.03 0.95 -18.94
C THR A 204 16.23 0.03 -20.14
N LEU A 205 15.55 -1.12 -20.16
CA LEU A 205 15.60 -2.08 -21.26
C LEU A 205 15.06 -1.45 -22.57
N ILE A 206 13.90 -0.78 -22.50
CA ILE A 206 13.33 -0.03 -23.63
C ILE A 206 14.30 1.07 -24.11
N ASN A 207 14.93 1.80 -23.20
CA ASN A 207 15.87 2.87 -23.56
C ASN A 207 17.16 2.36 -24.19
N MET A 208 17.71 1.24 -23.71
CA MET A 208 18.87 0.58 -24.31
C MET A 208 18.58 0.11 -25.73
N ALA A 209 17.44 -0.54 -25.89
CA ALA A 209 16.93 -0.99 -27.17
C ALA A 209 16.76 0.15 -28.19
N ALA A 210 16.11 1.24 -27.80
CA ALA A 210 15.93 2.41 -28.65
C ALA A 210 17.27 3.04 -29.06
N LYS A 211 18.28 2.99 -28.19
CA LYS A 211 19.65 3.45 -28.53
C LYS A 211 20.31 2.55 -29.58
N VAL A 212 20.16 1.23 -29.51
CA VAL A 212 20.74 0.31 -30.50
C VAL A 212 20.16 0.56 -31.89
N GLU A 213 18.87 0.88 -31.98
CA GLU A 213 18.21 1.19 -33.27
C GLU A 213 18.64 2.54 -33.86
N ASN A 214 18.91 3.55 -33.03
CA ASN A 214 19.46 4.83 -33.51
C ASN A 214 20.94 4.76 -33.95
N LEU A 215 21.65 3.69 -33.57
CA LEU A 215 23.07 3.46 -33.87
C LEU A 215 23.28 2.45 -35.03
N SER A 216 22.22 1.77 -35.48
CA SER A 216 22.24 0.79 -36.58
C SER A 216 21.66 1.35 -37.87
#